data_AF-A0A1S2TRJ8-F1
#
_entry.id   AF-A0A1S2TRJ8-F1
#
_cell.length_a   1.000
_cell.length_b   1.000
_cell.length_c   1.000
_cell.angle_alpha   90.00
_cell.angle_beta   90.00
_cell.angle_gamma   90.00
#
_symmetry.space_group_name_H-M   'P 1'
#
loop_
_entity.id
_entity.type
_entity.pdbx_description
1 polymer ?
#
loop_
_entity_poly.entity_id
_entity_poly.type
_entity_poly.pdbx_seq_one_letter_code
_entity_poly.pdbx_strand_id
1 'polypeptide(L)' 'MTSTEVHVGYIPLPPLDRLMGLRDALVALKGPLASEPGLQENLRKRFFDEESSNRVLGKVCCSIVV' A
#
# COMPACT_ATOMS: atom_id res chain seq x y z
N MET A 1 -15.68 -31.26 13.25
CA MET A 1 -14.44 -30.48 13.43
C MET A 1 -13.95 -30.10 12.05
N THR A 2 -14.43 -28.97 11.52
CA THR A 2 -14.11 -28.52 10.16
C THR A 2 -12.94 -27.54 10.24
N SER A 3 -11.73 -28.01 9.95
CA SER A 3 -10.55 -27.15 9.80
C SER A 3 -10.84 -26.12 8.73
N THR A 4 -10.91 -24.85 9.12
CA THR A 4 -11.03 -23.72 8.20
C THR A 4 -9.70 -23.58 7.47
N GLU A 5 -9.65 -24.07 6.23
CA GLU A 5 -8.57 -23.80 5.30
C GLU A 5 -8.51 -22.29 5.03
N VAL A 6 -7.57 -21.63 5.70
CA VAL A 6 -7.19 -20.26 5.37
C VAL A 6 -6.49 -20.30 4.01
N HIS A 7 -7.27 -20.10 2.95
CA HIS A 7 -6.75 -19.87 1.60
C HIS A 7 -6.02 -18.52 1.61
N VAL A 8 -4.77 -18.52 2.05
CA VAL A 8 -3.84 -17.41 1.81
C VAL A 8 -3.61 -17.40 0.31
N GLY A 9 -4.45 -16.65 -0.41
CA GLY A 9 -4.32 -16.44 -1.85
C GLY A 9 -2.89 -16.05 -2.18
N TYR A 10 -2.33 -16.73 -3.19
CA TYR A 10 -1.00 -16.46 -3.70
C TYR A 10 -0.96 -15.00 -4.19
N ILE A 11 -0.38 -14.11 -3.38
CA ILE A 11 -0.04 -12.77 -3.82
C ILE A 11 1.17 -12.96 -4.72
N PRO A 12 1.08 -12.72 -6.05
CA PRO A 12 2.23 -12.85 -6.93
C PRO A 12 3.36 -11.99 -6.36
N LEU A 13 4.50 -12.62 -6.08
CA LEU A 13 5.61 -11.96 -5.42
C LEU A 13 6.10 -10.84 -6.35
N PRO A 14 5.99 -9.57 -5.95
CA PRO A 14 6.40 -8.47 -6.82
C PRO A 14 7.91 -8.56 -7.07
N PRO A 15 8.39 -8.11 -8.24
CA PRO A 15 9.81 -8.03 -8.55
C PRO A 15 10.63 -7.33 -7.45
N LEU A 16 11.89 -7.73 -7.30
CA LEU A 16 12.76 -7.24 -6.22
C LEU A 16 12.97 -5.72 -6.28
N ASP A 17 13.07 -5.15 -7.48
CA ASP A 17 13.15 -3.71 -7.71
C ASP A 17 11.93 -2.97 -7.14
N ARG A 18 10.73 -3.53 -7.31
CA ARG A 18 9.50 -2.98 -6.75
C ARG A 18 9.48 -3.06 -5.22
N LEU A 19 9.99 -4.15 -4.64
CA LEU A 19 10.13 -4.30 -3.19
C LEU A 19 11.16 -3.32 -2.60
N MET A 20 12.29 -3.11 -3.30
CA MET A 20 13.28 -2.12 -2.90
C MET A 20 12.71 -0.70 -2.97
N GLY A 21 11.99 -0.37 -4.03
CA GLY A 21 11.31 0.94 -4.14
C GLY A 21 10.28 1.15 -3.03
N LEU A 22 9.50 0.12 -2.68
CA LEU A 22 8.56 0.20 -1.55
C LEU A 22 9.28 0.41 -0.21
N ARG A 23 10.37 -0.32 0.04
CA ARG A 23 11.19 -0.13 1.24
C ARG A 23 11.68 1.31 1.33
N ASP A 24 12.23 1.85 0.24
CA ASP A 24 12.80 3.19 0.24
C ASP A 24 11.71 4.26 0.46
N ALA A 25 10.52 4.08 -0.12
CA ALA A 25 9.35 4.91 0.15
C ALA A 25 8.90 4.86 1.62
N LEU A 26 8.90 3.66 2.23
CA LEU A 26 8.54 3.49 3.65
C LEU A 26 9.58 4.11 4.59
N VAL A 27 10.87 4.03 4.26
CA VAL A 27 11.95 4.70 5.00
C VAL A 27 11.79 6.21 4.89
N ALA A 28 11.51 6.74 3.70
CA ALA A 28 11.23 8.18 3.51
C ALA A 28 10.03 8.64 4.34
N LEU A 29 8.94 7.86 4.33
CA LEU A 29 7.71 8.16 5.07
C LEU A 29 7.90 8.14 6.59
N LYS A 30 8.72 7.23 7.13
CA LYS A 30 8.98 7.12 8.57
C LYS A 30 10.15 7.97 9.07
N GLY A 31 11.03 8.42 8.19
CA GLY A 31 12.20 9.23 8.53
C GLY A 31 12.03 10.68 8.07
N PRO A 32 12.63 11.08 6.94
CA PRO A 32 12.65 12.48 6.47
C PRO A 32 11.28 13.16 6.39
N LEU A 33 10.24 12.43 5.97
CA LEU A 33 8.89 12.99 5.83
C LEU A 33 8.09 12.94 7.14
N ALA A 34 8.55 12.16 8.14
CA ALA A 34 7.92 12.10 9.46
C ALA A 34 8.29 13.30 10.34
N SER A 35 9.36 14.03 10.01
CA SER A 35 9.77 15.25 10.71
C SER A 35 8.77 16.41 10.56
N GLU A 36 7.89 16.34 9.56
CA GLU A 36 6.85 17.33 9.27
C GLU A 36 5.46 16.76 9.61
N PRO A 37 4.90 17.05 10.81
CA PRO A 37 3.65 16.46 11.26
C PRO A 37 2.45 16.81 10.36
N GLY A 38 2.42 18.03 9.82
CA GLY A 38 1.37 18.46 8.89
C GLY A 38 1.41 17.72 7.56
N LEU A 39 2.60 17.39 7.06
CA LEU A 39 2.78 16.57 5.86
C LEU A 39 2.30 15.14 6.12
N GLN A 40 2.65 14.56 7.27
CA GLN A 40 2.23 13.20 7.64
C GLN A 40 0.71 13.08 7.76
N GLU A 41 0.04 14.05 8.39
CA GLU A 41 -1.41 14.09 8.46
C GLU A 41 -2.05 14.23 7.07
N ASN A 42 -1.53 15.10 6.21
CA ASN A 42 -2.05 15.26 4.85
C ASN A 42 -1.89 13.96 4.05
N LEU A 43 -0.74 13.31 4.17
CA LEU A 43 -0.47 12.04 3.48
C LEU A 43 -1.42 10.95 3.96
N ARG A 44 -1.63 10.81 5.27
CA ARG A 44 -2.61 9.86 5.83
C ARG A 44 -4.02 10.16 5.33
N LYS A 45 -4.46 11.43 5.40
CA LYS A 45 -5.80 11.82 4.91
C LYS A 45 -6.01 11.47 3.45
N ARG A 46 -5.02 11.70 2.57
CA ARG A 46 -5.14 11.46 1.13
C ARG A 46 -4.88 10.01 0.70
N PHE A 47 -4.04 9.25 1.40
CA PHE A 47 -3.81 7.85 1.07
C PHE A 47 -4.97 6.95 1.47
N PHE A 48 -5.63 7.27 2.58
CA PHE A 48 -6.76 6.50 3.10
C PHE A 48 -8.12 7.02 2.62
N ASP A 49 -8.17 8.20 2.01
CA ASP A 49 -9.35 8.67 1.30
C ASP A 49 -9.46 7.99 -0.06
N GLU A 50 -10.55 7.25 -0.24
CA GLU A 50 -10.76 6.40 -1.42
C GLU A 50 -10.89 7.22 -2.71
N GLU A 51 -11.48 8.41 -2.65
CA GLU A 51 -11.62 9.30 -3.80
C GLU A 51 -10.26 9.81 -4.28
N SER A 52 -9.46 10.38 -3.38
CA SER A 52 -8.14 10.88 -3.74
C SER A 52 -7.14 9.78 -4.07
N SER A 53 -7.23 8.63 -3.41
CA SER A 53 -6.45 7.43 -3.73
C SER A 53 -6.75 6.95 -5.15
N ASN A 54 -8.03 6.78 -5.52
CA ASN A 54 -8.44 6.38 -6.87
C ASN A 54 -8.07 7.41 -7.93
N ARG A 55 -8.10 8.71 -7.61
CA ARG A 55 -7.72 9.78 -8.54
C ARG A 55 -6.21 9.82 -8.82
N VAL A 56 -5.37 9.58 -7.80
CA VAL A 56 -3.91 9.73 -7.90
C VAL A 56 -3.24 8.43 -8.32
N LEU A 57 -3.63 7.30 -7.73
CA LEU A 57 -3.05 5.99 -8.01
C LEU A 57 -3.79 5.25 -9.15
N GLY A 58 -4.91 5.82 -9.62
CA GLY A 58 -5.86 5.13 -10.46
C GLY A 58 -6.71 4.15 -9.64
N LYS A 59 -7.78 3.64 -10.23
CA LYS A 59 -8.54 2.55 -9.62
C LYS A 59 -7.61 1.34 -9.52
N VAL A 60 -7.26 0.95 -8.29
CA VAL A 60 -6.48 -0.26 -8.06
C VAL A 60 -7.40 -1.42 -8.38
N CYS A 61 -7.43 -1.83 -9.65
CA CYS A 61 -8.04 -3.08 -10.03
C CYS A 61 -7.16 -4.16 -9.43
N CYS A 62 -7.48 -4.59 -8.21
CA CYS A 62 -7.21 -5.96 -7.81
C CYS A 62 -8.02 -6.84 -8.76
N SER A 63 -7.48 -7.08 -9.95
CA SER A 63 -7.91 -8.15 -10.83
C SER A 63 -7.48 -9.46 -10.17
N ILE A 64 -8.12 -9.80 -9.06
CA ILE A 64 -8.31 -11.20 -8.69
C ILE A 64 -9.32 -11.68 -9.73
N VAL A 65 -8.79 -12.18 -10.84
CA VAL A 65 -9.60 -12.93 -11.80
C VAL A 65 -9.80 -14.29 -11.14
N VAL A 66 -11.02 -14.54 -10.67
CA VAL A 66 -11.52 -15.85 -10.26
C VAL A 66 -11.83 -16.66 -11.50
#